data_AF-A0A8K0N3J3-F1
#
_entry.id   AF-A0A8K0N3J3-F1
#
_cell.length_a   1.000
_cell.length_b   1.000
_cell.length_c   1.000
_cell.angle_alpha   90.00
_cell.angle_beta   90.00
_cell.angle_gamma   90.00
#
_symmetry.space_group_name_H-M   'P 1'
#
loop_
_entity.id
_entity.type
_entity.pdbx_description
1 polymer ?
#
loop_
_entity_poly.entity_id
_entity_poly.type
_entity_poly.pdbx_seq_one_letter_code
_entity_poly.pdbx_strand_id
1 'polypeptide(L)'
;MEKQRIAEEVASILKLTVDIDTSSSENFEKVVATLRAGAEYAGLPVQNCVLIAGSQSGVLGAERVGMPCVVLRSSLTARAEFRRAKAVMDGFGGADLTISKLRNKKWS
;
A
#
# COMPACT_ATOMS: atom_id res chain seq x y z
N MET A 1 -6.02 9.32 19.99
CA MET A 1 -6.41 8.54 21.19
C MET A 1 -7.89 8.20 21.23
N GLU A 2 -8.82 9.13 20.95
CA GLU A 2 -10.28 8.84 20.98
C GLU A 2 -10.71 7.61 20.16
N LYS A 3 -10.24 7.50 18.90
CA LYS A 3 -10.58 6.39 18.01
C LYS A 3 -10.06 5.03 18.48
N GLN A 4 -8.95 5.02 19.21
CA GLN A 4 -8.35 3.80 19.75
C GLN A 4 -9.15 3.32 20.96
N ARG A 5 -9.55 4.24 21.84
CA ARG A 5 -10.42 3.95 22.98
C ARG A 5 -11.73 3.30 22.53
N ILE A 6 -12.35 3.85 21.49
CA ILE A 6 -13.60 3.31 20.92
C ILE A 6 -13.37 1.91 20.34
N ALA A 7 -12.26 1.68 19.64
CA ALA A 7 -11.94 0.38 19.06
C ALA A 7 -11.73 -0.70 20.15
N GLU A 8 -11.03 -0.35 21.23
CA GLU A 8 -10.81 -1.25 22.38
C GLU A 8 -12.10 -1.53 23.14
N GLU A 9 -12.98 -0.54 23.29
CA GLU A 9 -14.28 -0.68 23.95
C GLU A 9 -15.21 -1.61 23.16
N VAL A 10 -15.29 -1.43 21.83
CA VAL A 10 -16.05 -2.33 20.95
C VAL A 10 -15.48 -3.74 20.96
N ALA A 11 -14.15 -3.88 20.96
CA ALA A 11 -13.48 -5.17 21.04
C ALA A 11 -13.82 -5.92 22.33
N SER A 12 -13.82 -5.20 23.46
CA SER A 12 -14.19 -5.74 24.77
C SER A 12 -15.63 -6.26 24.80
N ILE A 13 -16.58 -5.49 24.25
CA ILE A 13 -17.99 -5.89 24.14
C ILE A 13 -18.15 -7.16 23.31
N LEU A 14 -17.38 -7.28 22.22
CA LEU A 14 -17.45 -8.40 21.30
C LEU A 14 -16.56 -9.60 21.72
N LYS A 15 -15.84 -9.49 22.85
CA LYS A 15 -14.84 -10.48 23.30
C LYS A 15 -13.79 -10.77 22.24
N LEU A 16 -13.40 -9.75 21.48
CA LEU A 16 -12.36 -9.80 20.47
C LEU A 16 -11.09 -9.13 20.99
N THR A 17 -9.95 -9.58 20.52
CA THR A 17 -8.66 -8.92 20.76
C THR A 17 -8.33 -8.05 19.55
N VAL A 18 -7.99 -6.79 19.78
CA VAL A 18 -7.53 -5.89 18.71
C VAL A 18 -6.08 -5.56 18.97
N ASP A 19 -5.22 -5.90 18.01
CA ASP A 19 -3.83 -5.47 17.99
C ASP A 19 -3.74 -4.16 17.19
N ILE A 20 -3.56 -3.05 17.89
CA ILE A 20 -3.43 -1.71 17.29
C ILE A 20 -1.96 -1.32 17.38
N ASP A 21 -1.20 -1.67 16.33
CA ASP A 21 0.21 -1.29 16.25
C ASP A 21 0.36 0.23 16.02
N THR A 22 0.51 0.94 17.13
CA THR A 22 0.73 2.40 17.18
C THR A 22 2.18 2.80 16.89
N SER A 23 3.12 1.84 16.88
CA SER A 23 4.55 2.10 16.61
C SER A 23 4.85 2.44 15.15
N SER A 24 3.90 2.14 14.25
CA SER A 24 4.08 2.30 12.80
C SER A 24 3.80 3.71 12.24
N SER A 25 3.29 4.64 13.06
CA SER A 25 2.77 5.92 12.56
C SER A 25 3.85 6.80 11.89
N GLU A 26 5.04 6.94 12.48
CA GLU A 26 6.08 7.79 11.89
C GLU A 26 6.63 7.21 10.58
N ASN A 27 6.79 5.88 10.51
CA ASN A 27 7.26 5.23 9.31
C ASN A 27 6.20 5.29 8.20
N PHE A 28 4.92 5.18 8.57
CA PHE A 28 3.82 5.28 7.62
C PHE A 28 3.67 6.69 7.03
N GLU A 29 3.75 7.73 7.86
CA GLU A 29 3.72 9.12 7.37
C GLU A 29 4.92 9.43 6.46
N LYS A 30 6.11 8.89 6.78
CA LYS A 30 7.28 8.98 5.88
C LYS A 30 7.03 8.32 4.53
N VAL A 31 6.37 7.16 4.49
CA VAL A 31 5.99 6.51 3.23
C VAL A 31 5.03 7.41 2.44
N VAL A 32 3.97 7.91 3.07
CA VAL A 32 2.98 8.80 2.43
C VAL A 32 3.65 10.06 1.86
N ALA A 33 4.52 10.71 2.65
CA ALA A 33 5.27 11.88 2.21
C ALA A 33 6.19 11.58 1.03
N THR A 34 6.91 10.45 1.07
CA THR A 34 7.81 10.01 0.00
C THR A 34 7.04 9.77 -1.30
N LEU A 35 5.87 9.15 -1.25
CA LEU A 35 5.04 8.90 -2.43
C LEU A 35 4.54 10.21 -3.07
N ARG A 36 4.13 11.18 -2.25
CA ARG A 36 3.74 12.51 -2.75
C ARG A 36 4.92 13.24 -3.36
N ALA A 37 6.07 13.26 -2.68
CA ALA A 37 7.28 13.89 -3.16
C ALA A 37 7.77 13.26 -4.48
N GLY A 38 7.65 11.95 -4.65
CA GLY A 38 8.01 11.27 -5.89
C GLY A 38 7.13 11.69 -7.07
N ALA A 39 5.83 11.86 -6.86
CA ALA A 39 4.91 12.38 -7.88
C ALA A 39 5.20 13.85 -8.21
N GLU A 40 5.44 14.68 -7.19
CA GLU A 40 5.82 16.08 -7.34
C GLU A 40 7.13 16.23 -8.13
N TYR A 41 8.14 15.43 -7.79
CA TYR A 41 9.43 15.38 -8.50
C TYR A 41 9.26 15.01 -9.97
N ALA A 42 8.33 14.09 -10.28
CA ALA A 42 7.99 13.72 -11.65
C ALA A 42 7.13 14.78 -12.38
N GLY A 43 6.66 15.82 -11.69
CA GLY A 43 5.76 16.83 -12.26
C GLY A 43 4.40 16.28 -12.64
N LEU A 44 3.96 15.18 -12.01
CA LEU A 44 2.72 14.48 -12.33
C LEU A 44 1.77 14.44 -11.12
N PRO A 45 0.45 14.49 -11.35
CA PRO A 45 -0.52 14.17 -10.30
C PRO A 45 -0.30 12.74 -9.80
N VAL A 46 -0.49 12.54 -8.49
CA VAL A 46 -0.32 11.23 -7.83
C VAL A 46 -1.11 10.11 -8.51
N GLN A 47 -2.27 10.41 -9.08
CA GLN A 47 -3.15 9.44 -9.74
C GLN A 47 -2.59 8.96 -11.09
N ASN A 48 -1.65 9.71 -11.67
CA ASN A 48 -0.95 9.37 -12.91
C ASN A 48 0.37 8.64 -12.66
N CYS A 49 0.74 8.43 -11.40
CA CYS A 49 1.88 7.63 -11.00
C CYS A 49 1.42 6.23 -10.58
N VAL A 50 2.24 5.21 -10.80
CA VAL A 50 1.97 3.86 -10.32
C VAL A 50 3.09 3.44 -9.38
N LEU A 51 2.75 3.06 -8.16
CA LEU A 51 3.71 2.48 -7.21
C LEU A 51 3.92 1.00 -7.53
N ILE A 52 5.19 0.59 -7.60
CA ILE A 52 5.59 -0.82 -7.51
C ILE A 52 6.08 -1.08 -6.09
N ALA A 53 5.28 -1.78 -5.29
CA ALA A 53 5.56 -2.01 -3.88
C ALA A 53 6.08 -3.42 -3.61
N GLY A 54 7.04 -3.53 -2.69
CA GLY A 54 7.50 -4.81 -2.14
C GLY A 54 7.04 -5.07 -0.70
N SER A 55 6.22 -4.19 -0.13
CA SER A 55 5.84 -4.21 1.29
C SER A 55 4.40 -3.73 1.51
N GLN A 56 3.81 -4.12 2.64
CA GLN A 56 2.45 -3.74 3.02
C GLN A 56 2.32 -2.24 3.32
N SER A 57 3.34 -1.64 3.93
CA SER A 57 3.36 -0.20 4.21
C SER A 57 3.32 0.64 2.93
N GLY A 58 4.02 0.21 1.87
CA GLY A 58 3.95 0.85 0.57
C GLY A 58 2.56 0.79 -0.05
N VAL A 59 1.90 -0.38 0.02
CA VAL A 59 0.53 -0.56 -0.48
C VAL A 59 -0.47 0.34 0.25
N LEU A 60 -0.43 0.35 1.58
CA LEU A 60 -1.32 1.19 2.39
C LEU A 60 -1.03 2.69 2.18
N GLY A 61 0.25 3.05 2.02
CA GLY A 61 0.65 4.42 1.74
C GLY A 61 0.11 4.91 0.39
N ALA A 62 0.22 4.06 -0.65
CA ALA A 62 -0.32 4.33 -1.97
C ALA A 62 -1.84 4.50 -1.96
N GLU A 63 -2.56 3.63 -1.25
CA GLU A 63 -4.01 3.76 -1.06
C GLU A 63 -4.36 5.10 -0.41
N ARG A 64 -3.63 5.51 0.65
CA ARG A 64 -3.87 6.78 1.34
C ARG A 64 -3.69 8.01 0.45
N VAL A 65 -2.79 7.96 -0.53
CA VAL A 65 -2.56 9.09 -1.45
C VAL A 65 -3.38 8.98 -2.74
N GLY A 66 -4.11 7.88 -2.94
CA GLY A 66 -4.84 7.62 -4.19
C GLY A 66 -3.91 7.27 -5.36
N MET A 67 -2.73 6.73 -5.08
CA MET A 67 -1.79 6.24 -6.09
C MET A 67 -2.10 4.78 -6.41
N PRO A 68 -2.34 4.42 -7.68
CA PRO A 68 -2.44 3.03 -8.09
C PRO A 68 -1.19 2.23 -7.68
N CYS A 69 -1.39 1.02 -7.17
CA CYS A 69 -0.30 0.20 -6.64
C CYS A 69 -0.32 -1.22 -7.22
N VAL A 70 0.85 -1.69 -7.66
CA VAL A 70 1.13 -3.08 -8.01
C VAL A 70 2.16 -3.62 -7.04
N VAL A 71 1.94 -4.82 -6.54
CA VAL A 71 2.91 -5.48 -5.69
C VAL A 71 3.79 -6.40 -6.50
N LEU A 72 5.09 -6.33 -6.23
CA LEU A 72 6.06 -7.31 -6.64
C LEU A 72 6.49 -8.11 -5.41
N ARG A 73 6.13 -9.41 -5.37
CA ARG A 73 6.50 -10.27 -4.25
C ARG A 73 7.99 -10.58 -4.28
N SER A 74 8.56 -10.65 -3.10
CA SER A 74 9.89 -11.19 -2.85
C SER A 74 9.76 -12.46 -2.02
N SER A 75 10.87 -13.15 -1.77
CA SER A 75 10.91 -14.29 -0.84
C SER A 75 10.35 -13.94 0.55
N LEU A 76 10.52 -12.68 0.99
CA LEU A 76 10.02 -12.18 2.28
C LEU A 76 8.51 -11.97 2.28
N THR A 77 7.91 -11.69 1.12
CA THR A 77 6.47 -11.39 0.99
C THR A 77 5.70 -12.44 0.20
N ALA A 78 6.30 -13.60 -0.06
CA ALA A 78 5.71 -14.68 -0.85
C ALA A 78 4.35 -15.17 -0.29
N ARG A 79 4.20 -15.13 1.04
CA ARG A 79 2.97 -15.54 1.75
C ARG A 79 2.08 -14.36 2.18
N ALA A 80 2.49 -13.13 1.89
CA ALA A 80 1.74 -11.95 2.31
C ALA A 80 0.55 -11.70 1.36
N GLU A 81 -0.58 -11.29 1.95
CA GLU A 81 -1.78 -10.91 1.21
C GLU A 81 -1.84 -9.38 1.02
N PHE A 82 -1.96 -8.94 -0.24
CA PHE A 82 -2.02 -7.53 -0.60
C PHE A 82 -3.37 -7.14 -1.18
N ARG A 83 -4.43 -7.24 -0.37
CA ARG A 83 -5.83 -7.03 -0.82
C ARG A 83 -6.11 -5.64 -1.41
N ARG A 84 -5.28 -4.64 -1.06
CA ARG A 84 -5.41 -3.26 -1.51
C ARG A 84 -4.61 -2.94 -2.77
N ALA A 85 -3.75 -3.86 -3.22
CA ALA A 85 -3.02 -3.69 -4.47
C ALA A 85 -3.94 -4.00 -5.67
N LYS A 86 -3.78 -3.25 -6.77
CA LYS A 86 -4.49 -3.49 -8.03
C LYS A 86 -3.96 -4.73 -8.78
N ALA A 87 -2.79 -5.21 -8.41
CA ALA A 87 -2.22 -6.46 -8.89
C ALA A 87 -1.11 -6.95 -7.96
N VAL A 88 -0.84 -8.25 -8.00
CA VAL A 88 0.33 -8.87 -7.36
C VAL A 88 1.04 -9.69 -8.42
N MET A 89 2.35 -9.51 -8.53
CA MET A 89 3.24 -10.14 -9.52
C MET A 89 4.44 -10.76 -8.80
N ASP A 90 5.11 -11.72 -9.44
CA ASP A 90 6.27 -12.42 -8.85
C ASP A 90 7.63 -11.98 -9.44
N GLY A 91 7.63 -11.17 -10.50
CA GLY A 91 8.85 -10.73 -11.16
C GLY A 91 8.68 -9.60 -12.17
N PHE A 92 9.80 -9.14 -12.72
CA PHE A 92 9.82 -8.27 -13.90
C PHE A 92 10.00 -9.11 -15.16
N GLY A 93 9.45 -8.65 -16.28
CA GLY A 93 9.63 -9.28 -17.59
C GLY A 93 8.34 -9.87 -18.16
N GLY A 94 8.47 -10.55 -19.30
CA GLY A 94 7.32 -10.98 -20.13
C GLY A 94 6.27 -11.80 -19.39
N ALA A 95 6.70 -12.69 -18.49
CA ALA A 95 5.80 -13.50 -17.67
C ALA A 95 4.95 -12.64 -16.72
N ASP A 96 5.56 -11.63 -16.11
CA ASP A 96 4.97 -10.84 -15.02
C ASP A 96 4.87 -9.36 -15.38
N LEU A 97 5.65 -8.48 -14.75
CA LEU A 97 5.49 -7.04 -14.88
C LEU A 97 6.26 -6.47 -16.08
N THR A 98 5.52 -5.83 -16.99
CA THR A 98 6.08 -5.05 -18.11
C THR A 98 5.42 -3.67 -18.20
N ILE A 99 6.09 -2.72 -18.84
CA ILE A 99 5.53 -1.38 -19.11
C ILE A 99 4.23 -1.49 -19.90
N SER A 100 4.17 -2.37 -20.91
CA SER A 100 2.95 -2.59 -21.71
C SER A 100 1.78 -3.07 -20.85
N LYS A 101 2.02 -4.01 -19.93
CA LYS A 101 0.99 -4.47 -18.98
C LYS A 101 0.55 -3.36 -18.01
N LEU A 102 1.46 -2.50 -17.56
CA LEU A 102 1.12 -1.33 -16.74
C LEU A 102 0.25 -0.33 -17.49
N ARG A 103 0.58 -0.02 -18.75
CA ARG A 103 -0.20 0.91 -19.59
C ARG A 103 -1.59 0.38 -19.92
N ASN A 104 -1.73 -0.95 -20.07
CA ASN A 104 -3.00 -1.58 -20.40
C ASN A 104 -3.89 -1.82 -19.17
N LYS A 105 -3.39 -1.61 -17.95
CA LYS A 105 -4.22 -1.72 -16.74
C LYS A 105 -5.11 -0.50 -16.59
N LYS A 106 -6.39 -0.77 -16.27
CA LYS A 106 -7.32 0.26 -15.81
C LYS A 106 -7.08 0.50 -14.33
N TRP A 107 -6.78 1.74 -13.97
CA TRP A 107 -6.47 2.14 -12.59
C TRP A 107 -7.68 2.70 -11.84
N SER A 108 -8.77 3.00 -12.56
CA SER A 108 -10.11 3.29 -12.05
C SER A 108 -10.72 2.05 -11.40
#